data_AF-A0A8T1AKX3-F1
#
_entry.id   AF-A0A8T1AKX3-F1
#
_cell.length_a   1.000
_cell.length_b   1.000
_cell.length_c   1.000
_cell.angle_alpha   90.00
_cell.angle_beta   90.00
_cell.angle_gamma   90.00
#
_symmetry.space_group_name_H-M   'P 1'
#
loop_
_entity.id
_entity.type
_entity.pdbx_description
1 polymer ?
#
loop_
_entity_poly.entity_id
_entity_poly.type
_entity_poly.pdbx_seq_one_letter_code
_entity_poly.pdbx_strand_id
1 'polypeptide(L)'
;RWAAKEAVIKAISSSAPTEPNLWKGAGAPLREIEIFMTASGAPSVLLSGYPLQVFNRLGLSKLSVSISHSGDFAVSQAVANF
;
A
#
# COMPACT_ATOMS: atom_id res chain seq x y z
N ARG A 1 -11.43 3.27 -2.83
CA ARG A 1 -10.04 3.28 -2.30
C ARG A 1 -9.38 1.89 -2.27
N TRP A 2 -10.10 0.81 -2.63
CA TRP A 2 -9.54 -0.55 -2.68
C TRP A 2 -8.27 -0.66 -3.55
N ALA A 3 -8.32 -0.15 -4.78
CA ALA A 3 -7.20 -0.17 -5.71
C ALA A 3 -5.89 0.40 -5.11
N ALA A 4 -5.98 1.45 -4.29
CA ALA A 4 -4.82 2.04 -3.63
C ALA A 4 -4.22 1.15 -2.54
N LYS A 5 -5.08 0.48 -1.75
CA LYS A 5 -4.60 -0.46 -0.73
C LYS A 5 -3.90 -1.66 -1.37
N GLU A 6 -4.47 -2.18 -2.44
CA GLU A 6 -3.85 -3.23 -3.27
C GLU A 6 -2.52 -2.79 -3.89
N ALA A 7 -2.46 -1.57 -4.43
CA ALA A 7 -1.24 -1.02 -4.98
C ALA A 7 -0.14 -0.92 -3.92
N VAL A 8 -0.47 -0.50 -2.69
CA VAL A 8 0.49 -0.47 -1.56
C VAL A 8 1.02 -1.86 -1.22
N ILE A 9 0.17 -2.88 -1.15
CA ILE A 9 0.61 -4.27 -0.92
C ILE A 9 1.60 -4.69 -2.00
N LYS A 10 1.28 -4.43 -3.27
CA LYS A 10 2.14 -4.81 -4.40
C LYS A 10 3.46 -4.06 -4.39
N ALA A 11 3.45 -2.77 -4.08
CA ALA A 11 4.66 -1.96 -3.98
C ALA A 11 5.60 -2.50 -2.88
N ILE A 12 5.07 -2.77 -1.68
CA ILE A 12 5.86 -3.36 -0.57
C ILE A 12 6.35 -4.77 -0.93
N SER A 13 5.53 -5.59 -1.60
CA SER A 13 5.96 -6.93 -2.04
C SER A 13 7.09 -6.86 -3.05
N SER A 14 7.04 -5.87 -3.96
CA SER A 14 8.03 -5.71 -5.02
C SER A 14 9.42 -5.32 -4.49
N SER A 15 9.52 -4.78 -3.28
CA SER A 15 10.81 -4.50 -2.64
C SER A 15 11.47 -5.73 -2.01
N ALA A 16 10.76 -6.87 -1.94
CA ALA A 16 11.26 -8.13 -1.39
C ALA A 16 10.86 -9.33 -2.27
N PRO A 17 11.32 -9.40 -3.54
CA PRO A 17 10.85 -10.40 -4.52
C PRO A 17 11.21 -11.84 -4.16
N THR A 18 12.17 -12.04 -3.24
CA THR A 18 12.64 -13.35 -2.78
C THR A 18 11.99 -13.82 -1.49
N GLU A 19 11.11 -13.03 -0.86
CA GLU A 19 10.43 -13.41 0.38
C GLU A 19 9.02 -14.00 0.11
N PRO A 20 8.86 -15.34 0.14
CA PRO A 20 7.54 -15.94 0.05
C PRO A 20 6.73 -15.67 1.32
N ASN A 21 5.39 -15.65 1.18
CA ASN A 21 4.46 -15.52 2.31
C ASN A 21 4.61 -14.25 3.16
N LEU A 22 4.96 -13.13 2.51
CA LEU A 22 5.06 -11.81 3.16
C LEU A 22 3.76 -11.34 3.86
N TRP A 23 2.62 -11.87 3.44
CA TRP A 23 1.29 -11.45 3.90
C TRP A 23 0.52 -12.58 4.57
N LYS A 24 -0.48 -12.23 5.39
CA LYS A 24 -1.38 -13.16 6.12
C LYS A 24 -2.34 -13.97 5.23
N GLY A 25 -2.13 -14.00 3.91
CA GLY A 25 -2.98 -14.68 2.92
C GLY A 25 -3.92 -13.76 2.14
N ALA A 26 -4.50 -14.29 1.04
CA ALA A 26 -5.26 -13.52 0.07
C ALA A 26 -6.59 -12.95 0.58
N GLY A 27 -7.16 -13.52 1.65
CA GLY A 27 -8.41 -13.05 2.27
C GLY A 27 -8.22 -12.11 3.47
N ALA A 28 -6.96 -11.74 3.78
CA ALA A 28 -6.69 -10.89 4.94
C ALA A 28 -7.31 -9.48 4.77
N PRO A 29 -7.92 -8.91 5.82
CA PRO A 29 -8.57 -7.61 5.74
C PRO A 29 -7.55 -6.48 5.56
N LEU A 30 -7.80 -5.57 4.62
CA LEU A 30 -6.93 -4.42 4.33
C LEU A 30 -7.23 -3.19 5.20
N ARG A 31 -7.74 -3.40 6.42
CA ARG A 31 -8.14 -2.28 7.31
C ARG A 31 -6.94 -1.48 7.80
N GLU A 32 -5.83 -2.18 8.05
CA GLU A 32 -4.57 -1.61 8.56
C GLU A 32 -3.76 -0.84 7.51
N ILE A 33 -4.23 -0.78 6.26
CA ILE A 33 -3.71 0.08 5.20
C ILE A 33 -4.72 1.19 4.99
N GLU A 34 -4.52 2.33 5.64
CA GLU A 34 -5.41 3.48 5.52
C GLU A 34 -4.96 4.40 4.39
N ILE A 35 -5.93 4.85 3.58
CA ILE A 35 -5.70 5.82 2.52
C ILE A 35 -6.48 7.07 2.90
N PHE A 36 -5.78 8.18 3.14
CA PHE A 36 -6.38 9.47 3.52
C PHE A 36 -5.94 10.57 2.55
N MET A 37 -6.70 11.67 2.52
CA MET A 37 -6.37 12.83 1.70
C MET A 37 -5.67 13.85 2.58
N THR A 38 -4.52 14.34 2.15
CA THR A 38 -3.82 15.44 2.81
C THR A 38 -4.53 16.77 2.57
N ALA A 39 -4.13 17.82 3.30
CA ALA A 39 -4.69 19.16 3.12
C ALA A 39 -4.49 19.74 1.71
N SER A 40 -3.45 19.28 0.98
CA SER A 40 -3.23 19.65 -0.42
C SER A 40 -4.11 18.89 -1.41
N GLY A 41 -4.91 17.93 -0.95
CA GLY A 41 -5.70 17.05 -1.79
C GLY A 41 -4.92 15.88 -2.40
N ALA A 42 -3.66 15.67 -2.04
CA ALA A 42 -2.92 14.49 -2.45
C ALA A 42 -3.28 13.28 -1.55
N PRO A 43 -3.48 12.07 -2.11
CA PRO A 43 -3.68 10.87 -1.31
C PRO A 43 -2.38 10.48 -0.58
N SER A 44 -2.50 9.90 0.60
CA SER A 44 -1.39 9.42 1.44
C SER A 44 -1.78 8.12 2.15
N VAL A 45 -0.75 7.40 2.59
CA VAL A 45 -0.88 6.06 3.19
C VAL A 45 -0.50 6.13 4.66
N LEU A 46 -1.34 5.60 5.53
CA LEU A 46 -1.01 5.32 6.92
C LEU A 46 -1.07 3.81 7.14
N LEU A 47 0.06 3.23 7.56
CA LEU A 47 0.13 1.81 7.90
C LEU A 47 0.02 1.64 9.42
N SER A 48 -0.75 0.65 9.83
CA SER A 48 -0.80 0.17 11.21
C SER A 48 -0.60 -1.35 11.24
N GLY A 49 -0.57 -1.94 12.44
CA GLY A 49 -0.60 -3.40 12.60
C GLY A 49 0.46 -4.15 11.78
N TYR A 50 0.03 -5.21 11.09
CA TYR A 50 0.94 -6.10 10.37
C TYR A 50 1.59 -5.48 9.12
N PRO A 51 0.87 -4.73 8.26
CA PRO A 51 1.51 -4.01 7.16
C PRO A 51 2.63 -3.07 7.61
N LEU A 52 2.47 -2.38 8.74
CA LEU A 52 3.52 -1.54 9.30
C LEU A 52 4.74 -2.37 9.76
N GLN A 53 4.51 -3.52 10.40
CA GLN A 53 5.59 -4.44 10.79
C GLN A 53 6.38 -4.92 9.57
N VAL A 54 5.69 -5.31 8.50
CA VAL A 54 6.31 -5.72 7.24
C VAL A 54 7.12 -4.58 6.64
N PHE A 55 6.52 -3.40 6.52
CA PHE A 55 7.16 -2.20 5.97
C PHE A 55 8.47 -1.86 6.69
N ASN A 56 8.44 -1.82 8.03
CA ASN A 56 9.61 -1.54 8.86
C ASN A 56 10.67 -2.65 8.77
N ARG A 57 10.25 -3.93 8.76
CA ARG A 57 11.16 -5.08 8.66
C ARG A 57 11.93 -5.08 7.35
N LEU A 58 11.29 -4.65 6.25
CA LEU A 58 11.92 -4.53 4.94
C LEU A 58 12.81 -3.29 4.81
N GLY A 59 12.89 -2.43 5.84
CA GLY A 59 13.73 -1.23 5.83
C GLY A 59 13.23 -0.13 4.90
N LEU A 60 11.94 -0.13 4.56
CA LEU A 60 11.34 0.92 3.75
C LEU A 60 11.11 2.18 4.59
N SER A 61 11.23 3.36 3.99
CA SER A 61 11.06 4.65 4.66
C SER A 61 9.91 5.49 4.11
N LYS A 62 9.50 5.28 2.85
CA LYS A 62 8.45 6.08 2.22
C LYS A 62 7.51 5.30 1.32
N LEU A 63 6.24 5.68 1.37
CA LEU A 63 5.20 5.30 0.41
C LEU A 63 4.62 6.53 -0.26
N SER A 64 4.54 6.50 -1.59
CA SER A 64 3.79 7.46 -2.39
C SER A 64 2.70 6.71 -3.15
N VAL A 65 1.50 7.31 -3.26
CA VAL A 65 0.37 6.69 -3.97
C VAL A 65 -0.31 7.73 -4.86
N SER A 66 -0.78 7.29 -6.02
CA SER A 66 -1.65 8.06 -6.91
C SER A 66 -2.88 7.24 -7.24
N ILE A 67 -4.02 7.91 -7.41
CA ILE A 67 -5.32 7.29 -7.66
C ILE A 67 -5.94 7.98 -8.88
N SER A 68 -6.41 7.18 -9.84
CA SER A 68 -7.20 7.64 -10.97
C SER A 68 -8.43 6.75 -11.10
N HIS A 69 -9.58 7.33 -11.44
CA HIS A 69 -10.80 6.56 -11.67
C HIS A 69 -11.63 7.20 -12.78
N SER A 70 -12.34 6.39 -13.54
CA SER A 70 -13.27 6.83 -14.58
C SER A 70 -14.33 5.75 -14.80
N GLY A 71 -15.61 6.16 -14.82
CA GLY A 71 -16.73 5.24 -14.93
C GLY A 71 -16.62 4.09 -13.92
N ASP A 72 -16.54 2.87 -14.45
CA ASP A 72 -16.49 1.63 -13.67
C ASP A 72 -15.08 1.21 -13.23
N PHE A 73 -14.04 1.98 -13.60
CA PHE A 73 -12.65 1.61 -13.34
C PHE A 73 -12.00 2.52 -12.30
N ALA A 74 -11.21 1.90 -11.43
CA ALA A 74 -10.29 2.59 -10.54
C ALA A 74 -8.91 1.95 -10.65
N VAL A 75 -7.90 2.78 -10.90
CA VAL A 75 -6.49 2.41 -10.96
C VAL A 75 -5.76 3.15 -9.86
N SER A 76 -4.74 2.49 -9.30
CA SER A 76 -3.81 3.16 -8.41
C SER A 76 -2.41 2.63 -8.64
N GLN A 77 -1.45 3.54 -8.50
CA GLN A 77 -0.02 3.22 -8.51
C GLN A 77 0.54 3.61 -7.15
N ALA A 78 1.34 2.72 -6.56
CA ALA A 78 2.11 3.01 -5.36
C ALA A 78 3.58 2.74 -5.61
N VAL A 79 4.44 3.51 -4.95
CA VAL A 79 5.89 3.38 -4.97
C VAL A 79 6.37 3.28 -3.52
N ALA A 80 7.19 2.27 -3.24
CA ALA A 80 7.84 2.06 -1.95
C ALA A 80 9.34 2.30 -2.10
N ASN A 81 9.92 3.11 -1.22
CA ASN A 81 11.34 3.48 -1.23
C ASN A 81 12.00 3.17 0.12
N PHE A 82 13.29 2.87 0.09
CA PHE A 82 14.19 2.76 1.24
C PHE A 82 14.59 4.14 1.76
#